data_AF-A0A9P7GL64-F1
#
_entry.id   AF-A0A9P7GL64-F1
#
_cell.length_a   1.000
_cell.length_b   1.000
_cell.length_c   1.000
_cell.angle_alpha   90.00
_cell.angle_beta   90.00
_cell.angle_gamma   90.00
#
_symmetry.space_group_name_H-M   'P 1'
#
loop_
_entity.id
_entity.type
_entity.pdbx_description
1 polymer ?
#
loop_
_entity_poly.entity_id
_entity_poly.type
_entity_poly.pdbx_seq_one_letter_code
_entity_poly.pdbx_strand_id
1 'polypeptide(L)'
;FGITNVEVEYRESLCTQSAGVSLLLYAADIDITDITNLRRYFTTVLGLSISAEATPHCEGTGGVYLYEDGDSKNILLVTAHHVVLPLSEGSNDDYTYTLPESASNDDSMPLYVMIPSPRKLAEILKSIEQSIDSYSKEIASYRRAIEWWKNRLANDNVDSIQQSRGVCIIDECQLASTKACDNISTLENFLKEFQRDWGENEEQIIGHAARSPPIAFGAGEDEDVAIIKLDRTKLGNAFNGNVMDLGTKITDRDFAARMNPRNHAKDTHTNNDMIDL
;
A
#
# COMPACT_ATOMS: atom_id res chain seq x y z
N PHE A 1 23.70 46.01 42.79
CA PHE A 1 23.31 44.79 42.07
C PHE A 1 23.49 45.05 40.59
N GLY A 2 24.40 44.34 39.92
CA GLY A 2 24.64 44.49 38.49
C GLY A 2 25.45 43.30 38.01
N ILE A 3 24.81 42.40 37.27
CA ILE A 3 25.49 41.27 36.65
C ILE A 3 26.19 41.84 35.41
N THR A 4 27.52 41.93 35.43
CA THR A 4 28.35 42.52 34.36
C THR A 4 28.96 41.48 33.42
N ASN A 5 28.63 40.19 33.61
CA ASN A 5 29.13 39.10 32.79
C ASN A 5 27.97 38.13 32.49
N VAL A 6 27.38 38.31 31.32
CA VAL A 6 26.47 37.33 30.72
C VAL A 6 27.12 36.90 29.41
N GLU A 7 27.49 35.64 29.33
CA GLU A 7 27.99 35.00 28.13
C GLU A 7 26.81 34.24 27.51
N VAL A 8 26.46 34.58 26.27
CA VAL A 8 25.35 33.98 25.53
C VAL A 8 25.96 33.08 24.46
N GLU A 9 25.82 31.78 24.65
CA GLU A 9 26.19 30.76 23.65
C GLU A 9 24.96 30.45 22.79
N TYR A 10 25.04 30.74 21.49
CA TYR A 10 24.04 30.29 20.52
C TYR A 10 24.39 28.87 20.11
N ARG A 11 23.58 27.89 20.55
CA ARG A 11 23.66 26.53 20.05
C ARG A 11 22.68 26.36 18.91
N GLU A 12 23.22 26.25 17.71
CA GLU A 12 22.48 25.78 16.54
C GLU A 12 22.19 24.28 16.74
N SER A 13 20.94 23.93 17.01
CA SER A 13 20.51 22.54 17.03
C SER A 13 20.29 22.09 15.60
N LEU A 14 21.24 21.35 15.04
CA LEU A 14 21.05 20.65 13.79
C LEU A 14 20.05 19.50 14.03
N CYS A 15 18.77 19.76 13.81
CA CYS A 15 17.75 18.72 13.86
C CYS A 15 17.87 17.88 12.59
N THR A 16 18.68 16.82 12.63
CA THR A 16 18.63 15.80 11.59
C THR A 16 17.35 15.01 11.81
N GLN A 17 16.36 15.23 10.95
CA GLN A 17 15.17 14.38 10.90
C GLN A 17 15.67 12.95 10.74
N SER A 18 15.36 12.10 11.73
CA SER A 18 15.53 10.65 11.58
C SER A 18 14.83 10.30 10.26
N ALA A 19 15.58 9.74 9.31
CA ALA A 19 14.98 9.21 8.09
C ALA A 19 13.93 8.21 8.55
N GLY A 20 12.65 8.56 8.41
CA GLY A 20 11.58 7.68 8.86
C GLY A 20 11.60 6.38 8.07
N VAL A 21 10.72 5.47 8.43
CA VAL A 21 10.77 4.10 7.91
C VAL A 21 10.68 4.05 6.38
N SER A 22 11.58 3.28 5.79
CA SER A 22 11.62 3.07 4.35
C SER A 22 10.47 2.18 3.87
N LEU A 23 9.97 2.46 2.67
CA LEU A 23 9.03 1.60 1.99
C LEU A 23 9.59 0.20 1.79
N LEU A 24 8.69 -0.78 1.83
CA LEU A 24 8.98 -2.18 1.63
C LEU A 24 9.42 -2.42 0.20
N LEU A 25 10.40 -3.30 0.02
CA LEU A 25 10.76 -3.83 -1.29
C LEU A 25 9.53 -4.53 -1.90
N TYR A 26 9.24 -4.23 -3.16
CA TYR A 26 8.31 -5.03 -3.94
C TYR A 26 8.94 -6.39 -4.24
N ALA A 27 8.37 -7.45 -3.70
CA ALA A 27 8.84 -8.82 -3.92
C ALA A 27 7.84 -9.54 -4.85
N ALA A 28 8.19 -9.60 -6.14
CA ALA A 28 7.34 -10.21 -7.17
C ALA A 28 7.21 -11.75 -7.04
N ASP A 29 8.16 -12.40 -6.35
CA ASP A 29 8.31 -13.86 -6.35
C ASP A 29 7.83 -14.56 -5.06
N ILE A 30 7.20 -13.84 -4.12
CA ILE A 30 6.73 -14.45 -2.88
C ILE A 30 5.34 -15.06 -3.12
N ASP A 31 5.23 -16.34 -2.76
CA ASP A 31 3.98 -17.11 -2.66
C ASP A 31 2.81 -16.18 -2.32
N ILE A 32 1.85 -16.12 -3.23
CA ILE A 32 0.73 -15.17 -3.17
C ILE A 32 -0.16 -15.59 -2.00
N THR A 33 0.18 -15.07 -0.83
CA THR A 33 -0.60 -15.14 0.38
C THR A 33 -1.38 -13.84 0.54
N ASP A 34 -2.30 -13.80 1.50
CA ASP A 34 -2.99 -12.56 1.90
C ASP A 34 -2.02 -11.40 2.15
N ILE A 35 -0.81 -11.70 2.60
CA ILE A 35 0.23 -10.73 2.95
C ILE A 35 0.75 -9.98 1.73
N THR A 36 0.95 -10.64 0.58
CA THR A 36 1.47 -9.99 -0.62
C THR A 36 0.54 -8.85 -1.08
N ASN A 37 -0.78 -9.09 -1.01
CA ASN A 37 -1.80 -8.09 -1.33
C ASN A 37 -1.84 -6.91 -0.34
N LEU A 38 -1.43 -7.13 0.91
CA LEU A 38 -1.41 -6.08 1.94
C LEU A 38 -0.11 -5.28 1.90
N ARG A 39 1.02 -5.93 1.60
CA ARG A 39 2.33 -5.28 1.51
C ARG A 39 2.39 -4.21 0.43
N ARG A 40 1.63 -4.36 -0.66
CA ARG A 40 1.64 -3.41 -1.79
C ARG A 40 1.31 -1.96 -1.40
N TYR A 41 0.57 -1.74 -0.31
CA TYR A 41 0.25 -0.39 0.17
C TYR A 41 1.43 0.30 0.86
N PHE A 42 2.52 -0.44 1.09
CA PHE A 42 3.76 0.02 1.69
C PHE A 42 4.95 -0.14 0.73
N THR A 43 4.71 -0.31 -0.57
CA THR A 43 5.77 -0.37 -1.60
C THR A 43 5.72 0.88 -2.50
N THR A 44 6.55 0.95 -3.54
CA THR A 44 6.50 2.02 -4.56
C THR A 44 5.63 1.66 -5.77
N VAL A 45 4.70 0.71 -5.60
CA VAL A 45 3.78 0.33 -6.67
C VAL A 45 2.74 1.44 -6.87
N LEU A 46 2.38 1.70 -8.13
CA LEU A 46 1.34 2.68 -8.48
C LEU A 46 0.02 2.35 -7.78
N GLY A 47 -0.75 3.38 -7.44
CA GLY A 47 -2.00 3.19 -6.70
C GLY A 47 -1.83 3.32 -5.19
N LEU A 48 -0.77 3.98 -4.72
CA LEU A 48 -0.58 4.25 -3.29
C LEU A 48 -1.74 5.08 -2.73
N SER A 49 -2.33 4.61 -1.64
CA SER A 49 -3.33 5.38 -0.91
C SER A 49 -2.63 6.50 -0.14
N ILE A 50 -2.97 7.75 -0.43
CA ILE A 50 -2.32 8.91 0.19
C ILE A 50 -3.36 9.86 0.79
N SER A 51 -2.94 10.67 1.75
CA SER A 51 -3.71 11.79 2.30
C SER A 51 -2.78 12.90 2.75
N ALA A 52 -3.23 14.15 2.75
CA ALA A 52 -2.49 15.20 3.46
C ALA A 52 -2.55 14.96 4.98
N GLU A 53 -1.48 15.32 5.69
CA GLU A 53 -1.41 15.20 7.15
C GLU A 53 -2.48 16.07 7.83
N ALA A 54 -2.75 17.26 7.28
CA ALA A 54 -3.75 18.19 7.80
C ALA A 54 -5.20 17.71 7.60
N THR A 55 -5.45 16.86 6.61
CA THR A 55 -6.78 16.35 6.25
C THR A 55 -6.73 14.82 6.07
N PRO A 56 -6.39 14.06 7.12
CA PRO A 56 -6.13 12.62 7.04
C PRO A 56 -7.36 11.79 6.64
N HIS A 57 -8.55 12.35 6.76
CA HIS A 57 -9.83 11.75 6.34
C HIS A 57 -10.14 11.95 4.85
N CYS A 58 -9.41 12.84 4.16
CA CYS A 58 -9.50 13.07 2.73
C CYS A 58 -8.42 12.24 2.02
N GLU A 59 -8.84 11.11 1.46
CA GLU A 59 -7.94 10.15 0.84
C GLU A 59 -7.99 10.25 -0.68
N GLY A 60 -6.87 9.91 -1.30
CA GLY A 60 -6.77 9.76 -2.74
C GLY A 60 -5.66 8.79 -3.11
N THR A 61 -5.21 8.89 -4.35
CA THR A 61 -4.25 7.94 -4.91
C THR A 61 -3.08 8.67 -5.53
N GLY A 62 -1.87 8.26 -5.14
CA GLY A 62 -0.66 8.62 -5.87
C GLY A 62 -0.70 8.03 -7.28
N GLY A 63 -0.68 8.90 -8.28
CA GLY A 63 -0.85 8.55 -9.69
C GLY A 63 0.42 7.95 -10.30
N VAL A 64 1.39 8.80 -10.65
CA VAL A 64 2.64 8.37 -11.31
C VAL A 64 3.85 9.07 -10.72
N TYR A 65 4.99 8.40 -10.77
CA TYR A 65 6.28 8.97 -10.39
C TYR A 65 6.96 9.63 -11.58
N LEU A 66 7.55 10.80 -11.32
CA LEU A 66 8.40 11.54 -12.25
C LEU A 66 9.76 11.79 -11.61
N TYR A 67 10.80 11.88 -12.43
CA TYR A 67 12.07 12.46 -11.99
C TYR A 67 12.02 13.96 -12.23
N GLU A 68 12.50 14.73 -11.24
CA GLU A 68 12.77 16.15 -11.46
C GLU A 68 13.90 16.30 -12.49
N ASP A 69 13.78 17.28 -13.39
CA ASP A 69 14.73 17.50 -14.49
C ASP A 69 16.11 17.98 -13.99
N GLY A 70 17.11 17.92 -14.88
CA GLY A 70 18.49 18.34 -14.64
C GLY A 70 19.30 17.32 -13.85
N ASP A 71 20.21 17.81 -13.00
CA ASP A 71 21.06 16.96 -12.13
C ASP A 71 20.34 16.52 -10.84
N SER A 72 19.07 16.90 -10.68
CA SER A 72 18.28 16.51 -9.54
C SER A 72 18.02 15.01 -9.53
N LYS A 73 18.08 14.43 -8.32
CA LYS A 73 17.70 13.03 -8.11
C LYS A 73 16.41 12.93 -7.29
N ASN A 74 15.62 14.01 -7.28
CA ASN A 74 14.35 14.06 -6.59
C ASN A 74 13.32 13.25 -7.37
N ILE A 75 12.49 12.54 -6.61
CA ILE A 75 11.37 11.77 -7.15
C ILE A 75 10.11 12.54 -6.77
N LEU A 76 9.30 12.83 -7.78
CA LEU A 76 8.02 13.50 -7.66
C LEU A 76 6.91 12.47 -7.82
N LEU A 77 5.83 12.63 -7.07
CA LEU A 77 4.59 11.87 -7.22
C LEU A 77 3.50 12.83 -7.68
N VAL A 78 2.87 12.50 -8.80
CA VAL A 78 1.70 13.23 -9.30
C VAL A 78 0.45 12.66 -8.64
N THR A 79 -0.41 13.54 -8.16
CA THR A 79 -1.75 13.21 -7.62
C THR A 79 -2.73 14.30 -8.02
N ALA A 80 -3.97 14.23 -7.56
CA ALA A 80 -4.97 15.27 -7.75
C ALA A 80 -4.86 16.38 -6.68
N HIS A 81 -5.21 17.62 -7.04
CA HIS A 81 -5.22 18.77 -6.13
C HIS A 81 -6.09 18.49 -4.91
N HIS A 82 -7.31 17.99 -5.15
CA HIS A 82 -8.29 17.77 -4.07
C HIS A 82 -7.86 16.71 -3.04
N VAL A 83 -6.81 15.92 -3.32
CA VAL A 83 -6.27 14.93 -2.39
C VAL A 83 -5.40 15.59 -1.33
N VAL A 84 -4.66 16.64 -1.70
CA VAL A 84 -3.80 17.38 -0.77
C VAL A 84 -4.46 18.63 -0.22
N LEU A 85 -5.32 19.27 -1.01
CA LEU A 85 -6.10 20.45 -0.66
C LEU A 85 -7.59 20.19 -0.97
N PRO A 86 -8.29 19.45 -0.10
CA PRO A 86 -9.69 19.12 -0.33
C PRO A 86 -10.55 20.38 -0.34
N LEU A 87 -11.36 20.56 -1.38
CA LEU A 87 -12.27 21.71 -1.53
C LEU A 87 -13.30 21.82 -0.38
N SER A 88 -13.56 20.73 0.34
CA SER A 88 -14.45 20.74 1.51
C SER A 88 -13.81 21.30 2.78
N GLU A 89 -12.47 21.39 2.82
CA GLU A 89 -11.69 21.73 4.02
C GLU A 89 -11.01 23.11 3.91
N GLY A 90 -10.98 23.71 2.72
CA GLY A 90 -10.28 24.97 2.49
C GLY A 90 -10.62 25.66 1.17
N SER A 91 -9.88 26.73 0.88
CA SER A 91 -9.95 27.46 -0.38
C SER A 91 -9.20 26.73 -1.49
N ASN A 92 -9.68 26.91 -2.72
CA ASN A 92 -9.04 26.43 -3.95
C ASN A 92 -7.89 27.34 -4.35
N ASP A 93 -6.89 27.47 -3.48
CA ASP A 93 -5.79 28.39 -3.66
C ASP A 93 -4.61 27.73 -4.37
N ASP A 94 -3.78 28.55 -5.03
CA ASP A 94 -2.52 28.08 -5.61
C ASP A 94 -1.55 27.79 -4.48
N TYR A 95 -1.00 26.59 -4.47
CA TYR A 95 0.01 26.20 -3.51
C TYR A 95 1.34 25.97 -4.22
N THR A 96 2.38 26.67 -3.78
CA THR A 96 3.76 26.40 -4.17
C THR A 96 4.61 26.42 -2.92
N TYR A 97 5.36 25.35 -2.68
CA TYR A 97 6.32 25.30 -1.60
C TYR A 97 7.74 25.51 -2.13
N THR A 98 8.40 26.54 -1.64
CA THR A 98 9.82 26.81 -1.88
C THR A 98 10.56 26.79 -0.56
N LEU A 99 11.62 25.99 -0.47
CA LEU A 99 12.49 25.98 0.70
C LEU A 99 13.02 27.41 0.96
N PRO A 100 12.96 27.93 2.19
CA PRO A 100 13.53 29.23 2.49
C PRO A 100 15.04 29.23 2.22
N GLU A 101 15.51 30.06 1.28
CA GLU A 101 16.96 30.21 0.97
C GLU A 101 17.75 30.85 2.12
N SER A 102 17.04 31.40 3.12
CA SER A 102 17.54 31.97 4.36
C SER A 102 16.39 31.96 5.35
N ALA A 103 16.66 31.93 6.66
CA ALA A 103 15.66 32.00 7.73
C ALA A 103 14.91 33.36 7.78
N SER A 104 14.32 33.79 6.67
CA SER A 104 13.27 34.79 6.65
C SER A 104 12.00 34.16 7.19
N ASN A 105 11.30 34.91 8.04
CA ASN A 105 10.13 34.58 8.86
C ASN A 105 8.88 34.07 8.12
N ASP A 106 9.02 33.37 7.00
CA ASP A 106 7.92 32.66 6.37
C ASP A 106 7.75 31.32 7.07
N ASP A 107 6.87 31.30 8.07
CA ASP A 107 6.40 30.11 8.81
C ASP A 107 5.56 29.16 7.91
N SER A 108 5.82 29.14 6.60
CA SER A 108 5.11 28.27 5.66
C SER A 108 5.54 26.82 5.90
N MET A 109 4.83 26.14 6.80
CA MET A 109 5.00 24.72 7.04
C MET A 109 4.70 23.94 5.75
N PRO A 110 5.52 22.95 5.39
CA PRO A 110 5.24 22.10 4.24
C PRO A 110 3.90 21.39 4.41
N LEU A 111 3.15 21.25 3.32
CA LEU A 111 1.95 20.40 3.30
C LEU A 111 2.40 18.95 3.19
N TYR A 112 2.56 18.29 4.33
CA TYR A 112 3.01 16.90 4.40
C TYR A 112 1.97 15.91 3.87
N VAL A 113 2.45 14.85 3.24
CA VAL A 113 1.64 13.77 2.67
C VAL A 113 1.99 12.46 3.33
N MET A 114 0.97 11.70 3.76
CA MET A 114 1.10 10.43 4.48
C MET A 114 0.75 9.23 3.61
N ILE A 115 1.40 8.08 3.88
CA ILE A 115 1.11 6.77 3.29
C ILE A 115 1.20 5.62 4.30
N PRO A 116 0.36 4.57 4.15
CA PRO A 116 -0.93 4.68 3.49
C PRO A 116 -1.78 5.68 4.26
N SER A 117 -2.80 6.24 3.62
CA SER A 117 -3.74 7.10 4.32
C SER A 117 -4.37 6.40 5.55
N PRO A 118 -4.69 7.12 6.65
CA PRO A 118 -5.09 6.50 7.92
C PRO A 118 -6.32 5.58 7.84
N ARG A 119 -7.31 5.89 7.00
CA ARG A 119 -8.45 4.99 6.83
C ARG A 119 -8.04 3.74 6.04
N LYS A 120 -7.22 3.87 4.99
CA LYS A 120 -6.65 2.70 4.29
C LYS A 120 -5.87 1.81 5.24
N LEU A 121 -5.09 2.41 6.15
CA LEU A 121 -4.37 1.68 7.17
C LEU A 121 -5.33 0.88 8.07
N ALA A 122 -6.39 1.51 8.57
CA ALA A 122 -7.39 0.83 9.37
C ALA A 122 -8.08 -0.34 8.62
N GLU A 123 -8.35 -0.17 7.32
CA GLU A 123 -8.88 -1.23 6.46
C GLU A 123 -7.90 -2.42 6.33
N ILE A 124 -6.60 -2.14 6.16
CA ILE A 124 -5.53 -3.16 6.10
C ILE A 124 -5.46 -3.94 7.42
N LEU A 125 -5.40 -3.24 8.56
CA LEU A 125 -5.32 -3.87 9.87
C LEU A 125 -6.54 -4.77 10.14
N LYS A 126 -7.73 -4.27 9.81
CA LYS A 126 -8.97 -5.06 9.90
C LYS A 126 -8.94 -6.28 8.99
N SER A 127 -8.40 -6.18 7.79
CA SER A 127 -8.27 -7.32 6.87
C SER A 127 -7.35 -8.40 7.45
N ILE A 128 -6.25 -8.02 8.10
CA ILE A 128 -5.32 -8.96 8.75
C ILE A 128 -6.02 -9.71 9.87
N GLU A 129 -6.72 -9.00 10.75
CA GLU A 129 -7.48 -9.60 11.85
C GLU A 129 -8.52 -10.60 11.35
N GLN A 130 -9.25 -10.25 10.27
CA GLN A 130 -10.23 -11.12 9.64
C GLN A 130 -9.59 -12.39 9.04
N SER A 131 -8.43 -12.26 8.38
CA SER A 131 -7.70 -13.43 7.88
C SER A 131 -7.24 -14.35 9.01
N ILE A 132 -6.68 -13.81 10.10
CA ILE A 132 -6.26 -14.60 11.27
C ILE A 132 -7.45 -15.36 11.88
N ASP A 133 -8.59 -14.70 12.06
CA ASP A 133 -9.82 -15.33 12.56
C ASP A 133 -10.33 -16.43 11.61
N SER A 134 -10.28 -16.19 10.29
CA SER A 134 -10.66 -17.18 9.28
C SER A 134 -9.80 -18.45 9.37
N TYR A 135 -8.47 -18.30 9.35
CA TYR A 135 -7.56 -19.45 9.48
C TYR A 135 -7.73 -20.17 10.82
N SER A 136 -7.98 -19.43 11.90
CA SER A 136 -8.24 -20.03 13.23
C SER A 136 -9.50 -20.91 13.22
N LYS A 137 -10.56 -20.45 12.56
CA LYS A 137 -11.80 -21.23 12.36
C LYS A 137 -11.58 -22.44 11.47
N GLU A 138 -10.79 -22.31 10.41
CA GLU A 138 -10.42 -23.43 9.55
C GLU A 138 -9.65 -24.51 10.31
N ILE A 139 -8.63 -24.13 11.09
CA ILE A 139 -7.88 -25.05 11.96
C ILE A 139 -8.82 -25.79 12.92
N ALA A 140 -9.77 -25.09 13.54
CA ALA A 140 -10.76 -25.72 14.40
C ALA A 140 -11.65 -26.72 13.64
N SER A 141 -12.01 -26.41 12.39
CA SER A 141 -12.75 -27.32 11.50
C SER A 141 -11.94 -28.58 11.16
N TYR A 142 -10.69 -28.41 10.74
CA TYR A 142 -9.78 -29.52 10.42
C TYR A 142 -9.55 -30.43 11.63
N ARG A 143 -9.38 -29.86 12.84
CA ARG A 143 -9.25 -30.64 14.07
C ARG A 143 -10.48 -31.51 14.35
N ARG A 144 -11.69 -30.96 14.19
CA ARG A 144 -12.94 -31.74 14.34
C ARG A 144 -13.04 -32.86 13.29
N ALA A 145 -12.67 -32.58 12.05
CA ALA A 145 -12.68 -33.58 10.97
C ALA A 145 -11.69 -34.73 11.26
N ILE A 146 -10.47 -34.40 11.72
CA ILE A 146 -9.45 -35.38 12.11
C ILE A 146 -9.96 -36.25 13.26
N GLU A 147 -10.53 -35.65 14.31
CA GLU A 147 -11.06 -36.38 15.46
C GLU A 147 -12.22 -37.30 15.06
N TRP A 148 -13.15 -36.79 14.24
CA TRP A 148 -14.26 -37.57 13.72
C TRP A 148 -13.79 -38.80 12.93
N TRP A 149 -12.83 -38.62 12.01
CA TRP A 149 -12.30 -39.74 11.22
C TRP A 149 -11.49 -40.72 12.08
N LYS A 150 -10.68 -40.25 13.03
CA LYS A 150 -9.97 -41.13 13.98
C LYS A 150 -10.93 -42.01 14.77
N ASN A 151 -11.99 -41.42 15.31
CA ASN A 151 -13.02 -42.15 16.06
C ASN A 151 -13.78 -43.14 15.17
N ARG A 152 -14.04 -42.76 13.91
CA ARG A 152 -14.71 -43.65 12.96
C ARG A 152 -13.84 -44.86 12.59
N LEU A 153 -12.56 -44.64 12.29
CA LEU A 153 -11.59 -45.68 11.92
C LEU A 153 -11.28 -46.65 13.07
N ALA A 154 -11.48 -46.24 14.32
CA ALA A 154 -11.34 -47.11 15.49
C ALA A 154 -12.51 -48.11 15.67
N ASN A 155 -13.59 -48.00 14.89
CA ASN A 155 -14.70 -48.94 14.94
C ASN A 155 -14.48 -50.11 13.97
N ASP A 156 -14.73 -51.34 14.41
CA ASP A 156 -14.48 -52.58 13.64
C ASP A 156 -15.41 -52.82 12.42
N ASN A 157 -16.31 -51.89 12.10
CA ASN A 157 -17.30 -52.02 11.01
C ASN A 157 -17.05 -51.05 9.85
N VAL A 158 -15.78 -50.73 9.58
CA VAL A 158 -15.37 -49.83 8.49
C VAL A 158 -14.83 -50.65 7.33
N ASP A 159 -15.42 -50.47 6.15
CA ASP A 159 -14.93 -51.12 4.93
C ASP A 159 -13.59 -50.51 4.45
N SER A 160 -12.88 -51.21 3.56
CA SER A 160 -11.56 -50.80 3.07
C SER A 160 -11.57 -49.46 2.32
N ILE A 161 -12.68 -49.09 1.67
CA ILE A 161 -12.83 -47.83 0.96
C ILE A 161 -12.93 -46.68 1.96
N GLN A 162 -13.76 -46.83 2.99
CA GLN A 162 -13.89 -45.86 4.08
C GLN A 162 -12.60 -45.73 4.88
N GLN A 163 -11.86 -46.83 5.06
CA GLN A 163 -10.57 -46.81 5.72
C GLN A 163 -9.55 -45.95 4.95
N SER A 164 -9.38 -46.22 3.65
CA SER A 164 -8.48 -45.44 2.80
C SER A 164 -8.89 -43.95 2.73
N ARG A 165 -10.19 -43.67 2.58
CA ARG A 165 -10.70 -42.29 2.55
C ARG A 165 -10.45 -41.55 3.85
N GLY A 166 -10.67 -42.19 4.99
CA GLY A 166 -10.48 -41.58 6.31
C GLY A 166 -9.01 -41.21 6.56
N VAL A 167 -8.08 -42.08 6.19
CA VAL A 167 -6.64 -41.80 6.27
C VAL A 167 -6.28 -40.60 5.38
N CYS A 168 -6.74 -40.60 4.12
CA CYS A 168 -6.48 -39.49 3.19
C CYS A 168 -6.98 -38.14 3.74
N ILE A 169 -8.21 -38.09 4.27
CA ILE A 169 -8.77 -36.85 4.82
C ILE A 169 -8.00 -36.39 6.07
N ILE A 170 -7.54 -37.32 6.92
CA ILE A 170 -6.71 -36.96 8.08
C ILE A 170 -5.42 -36.29 7.60
N ASP A 171 -4.73 -36.87 6.62
CA ASP A 171 -3.47 -36.35 6.09
C ASP A 171 -3.68 -34.97 5.42
N GLU A 172 -4.73 -34.81 4.61
CA GLU A 172 -5.10 -33.53 3.99
C GLU A 172 -5.42 -32.46 5.03
N CYS A 173 -6.21 -32.79 6.05
CA CYS A 173 -6.55 -31.86 7.13
C CYS A 173 -5.33 -31.47 7.96
N GLN A 174 -4.40 -32.39 8.20
CA GLN A 174 -3.14 -32.09 8.89
C GLN A 174 -2.29 -31.12 8.10
N LEU A 175 -2.09 -31.39 6.80
CA LEU A 175 -1.33 -30.51 5.92
C LEU A 175 -1.97 -29.12 5.82
N ALA A 176 -3.29 -29.05 5.63
CA ALA A 176 -4.02 -27.79 5.58
C ALA A 176 -3.94 -27.03 6.90
N SER A 177 -4.05 -27.71 8.04
CA SER A 177 -3.91 -27.09 9.36
C SER A 177 -2.51 -26.54 9.58
N THR A 178 -1.45 -27.22 9.15
CA THR A 178 -0.07 -26.71 9.24
C THR A 178 0.08 -25.43 8.41
N LYS A 179 -0.36 -25.44 7.15
CA LYS A 179 -0.32 -24.25 6.28
C LYS A 179 -1.09 -23.06 6.88
N ALA A 180 -2.28 -23.31 7.46
CA ALA A 180 -3.05 -22.28 8.13
C ALA A 180 -2.32 -21.69 9.37
N CYS A 181 -1.64 -22.52 10.15
CA CYS A 181 -0.80 -22.05 11.27
C CYS A 181 0.38 -21.20 10.77
N ASP A 182 1.02 -21.60 9.68
CA ASP A 182 2.12 -20.84 9.07
C ASP A 182 1.61 -19.47 8.57
N ASN A 183 0.43 -19.43 7.94
CA ASN A 183 -0.20 -18.18 7.51
C ASN A 183 -0.51 -17.25 8.68
N ILE A 184 -1.10 -17.76 9.78
CA ILE A 184 -1.35 -16.97 11.00
C ILE A 184 -0.03 -16.41 11.53
N SER A 185 0.99 -17.25 11.69
CA SER A 185 2.30 -16.83 12.21
C SER A 185 2.92 -15.74 11.34
N THR A 186 2.78 -15.85 10.02
CA THR A 186 3.28 -14.85 9.08
C THR A 186 2.51 -13.52 9.20
N LEU A 187 1.18 -13.57 9.34
CA LEU A 187 0.33 -12.38 9.53
C LEU A 187 0.63 -11.68 10.86
N GLU A 188 0.80 -12.43 11.94
CA GLU A 188 1.16 -11.90 13.25
C GLU A 188 2.56 -11.25 13.25
N ASN A 189 3.52 -11.85 12.56
CA ASN A 189 4.85 -11.26 12.42
C ASN A 189 4.81 -9.98 11.60
N PHE A 190 4.06 -9.97 10.49
CA PHE A 190 3.85 -8.75 9.70
C PHE A 190 3.22 -7.63 10.54
N LEU A 191 2.22 -7.95 11.38
CA LEU A 191 1.59 -6.96 12.27
C LEU A 191 2.60 -6.39 13.29
N LYS A 192 3.48 -7.23 13.85
CA LYS A 192 4.52 -6.79 14.79
C LYS A 192 5.55 -5.89 14.12
N GLU A 193 6.03 -6.27 12.93
CA GLU A 193 6.94 -5.44 12.13
C GLU A 193 6.27 -4.10 11.79
N PHE A 194 5.02 -4.16 11.34
CA PHE A 194 4.24 -2.97 11.02
C PHE A 194 4.09 -2.03 12.23
N GLN A 195 3.68 -2.55 13.39
CA GLN A 195 3.50 -1.72 14.59
C GLN A 195 4.82 -1.10 15.08
N ARG A 196 5.95 -1.81 14.91
CA ARG A 196 7.28 -1.30 15.26
C ARG A 196 7.70 -0.17 14.33
N ASP A 197 7.42 -0.31 13.03
CA ASP A 197 8.01 0.53 11.99
C ASP A 197 7.06 1.65 11.51
N TRP A 198 5.74 1.52 11.67
CA TRP A 198 4.72 2.42 11.11
C TRP A 198 3.64 2.82 12.11
N GLY A 199 3.88 2.56 13.41
CA GLY A 199 2.90 2.79 14.48
C GLY A 199 2.61 4.26 14.78
N GLU A 200 3.49 5.18 14.36
CA GLU A 200 3.38 6.62 14.58
C GLU A 200 3.09 7.38 13.27
N ASN A 201 2.30 8.46 13.34
CA ASN A 201 1.88 9.21 12.15
C ASN A 201 3.06 9.86 11.40
N GLU A 202 4.09 10.29 12.12
CA GLU A 202 5.30 10.90 11.55
C GLU A 202 6.08 9.91 10.66
N GLU A 203 5.99 8.62 10.97
CA GLU A 203 6.58 7.55 10.17
C GLU A 203 5.84 7.35 8.84
N GLN A 204 4.56 7.75 8.78
CA GLN A 204 3.74 7.66 7.57
C GLN A 204 4.00 8.80 6.58
N ILE A 205 4.58 9.92 7.01
CA ILE A 205 4.85 11.07 6.13
C ILE A 205 5.87 10.67 5.04
N ILE A 206 5.48 10.59 3.77
CA ILE A 206 6.37 10.21 2.68
C ILE A 206 7.07 11.39 2.01
N GLY A 207 6.58 12.61 2.23
CA GLY A 207 7.05 13.80 1.55
C GLY A 207 6.12 14.98 1.77
N HIS A 208 6.20 15.98 0.91
CA HIS A 208 5.37 17.18 0.97
C HIS A 208 4.95 17.65 -0.42
N ALA A 209 3.82 18.37 -0.50
CA ALA A 209 3.42 19.01 -1.74
C ALA A 209 4.46 20.07 -2.14
N ALA A 210 4.89 20.05 -3.39
CA ALA A 210 5.75 21.07 -3.99
C ALA A 210 4.92 22.10 -4.77
N ARG A 211 3.88 21.63 -5.46
CA ARG A 211 2.97 22.46 -6.26
C ARG A 211 1.56 21.87 -6.29
N SER A 212 0.54 22.70 -6.19
CA SER A 212 -0.85 22.34 -6.41
C SER A 212 -1.60 23.58 -6.94
N PRO A 213 -1.69 23.79 -8.27
CA PRO A 213 -2.46 24.89 -8.83
C PRO A 213 -3.95 24.79 -8.46
N PRO A 214 -4.69 25.92 -8.43
CA PRO A 214 -6.14 25.90 -8.23
C PRO A 214 -6.82 25.04 -9.29
N ILE A 215 -7.83 24.29 -8.88
CA ILE A 215 -8.73 23.61 -9.81
C ILE A 215 -9.47 24.69 -10.63
N ALA A 216 -9.15 24.79 -11.91
CA ALA A 216 -9.82 25.70 -12.83
C ALA A 216 -10.88 24.94 -13.64
N PHE A 217 -12.13 25.39 -13.57
CA PHE A 217 -13.20 24.87 -14.43
C PHE A 217 -13.31 25.78 -15.67
N GLY A 218 -12.93 25.27 -16.84
CA GLY A 218 -12.87 26.05 -18.08
C GLY A 218 -13.14 25.24 -19.34
N ALA A 219 -13.14 25.88 -20.51
CA ALA A 219 -13.30 25.21 -21.81
C ALA A 219 -12.03 24.44 -22.27
N GLY A 220 -11.09 24.18 -21.35
CA GLY A 220 -9.86 23.42 -21.53
C GLY A 220 -9.84 22.15 -20.67
N GLU A 221 -8.67 21.60 -20.39
CA GLU A 221 -8.51 20.49 -19.43
C GLU A 221 -8.68 21.03 -18.00
N ASP A 222 -9.54 20.42 -17.19
CA ASP A 222 -9.69 20.75 -15.76
C ASP A 222 -8.39 20.34 -15.03
N GLU A 223 -7.63 21.31 -14.53
CA GLU A 223 -6.33 21.08 -13.88
C GLU A 223 -6.49 20.69 -12.40
N ASP A 224 -6.90 19.45 -12.16
CA ASP A 224 -6.93 18.85 -10.83
C ASP A 224 -5.65 18.06 -10.58
N VAL A 225 -4.55 18.78 -10.35
CA VAL A 225 -3.21 18.20 -10.24
C VAL A 225 -2.45 18.75 -9.03
N ALA A 226 -1.68 17.87 -8.39
CA ALA A 226 -0.70 18.22 -7.37
C ALA A 226 0.57 17.40 -7.58
N ILE A 227 1.70 18.02 -7.25
CA ILE A 227 3.04 17.46 -7.34
C ILE A 227 3.60 17.33 -5.94
N ILE A 228 3.91 16.11 -5.52
CA ILE A 228 4.47 15.79 -4.20
C ILE A 228 5.94 15.47 -4.38
N LYS A 229 6.79 16.15 -3.62
CA LYS A 229 8.22 15.82 -3.55
C LYS A 229 8.41 14.76 -2.48
N LEU A 230 8.88 13.58 -2.89
CA LEU A 230 9.06 12.44 -1.99
C LEU A 230 10.38 12.52 -1.25
N ASP A 231 10.38 12.08 0.00
CA ASP A 231 11.57 11.85 0.79
C ASP A 231 12.30 10.60 0.27
N ARG A 232 13.45 10.84 -0.36
CA ARG A 232 14.26 9.78 -0.93
C ARG A 232 14.79 8.80 0.11
N THR A 233 14.98 9.23 1.36
CA THR A 233 15.44 8.35 2.43
C THR A 233 14.39 7.30 2.78
N LYS A 234 13.10 7.64 2.64
CA LYS A 234 11.98 6.69 2.78
C LYS A 234 11.77 5.81 1.56
N LEU A 235 12.19 6.24 0.37
CA LEU A 235 12.13 5.38 -0.82
C LEU A 235 13.24 4.32 -0.84
N GLY A 236 14.45 4.69 -0.41
CA GLY A 236 15.61 3.79 -0.34
C GLY A 236 15.83 2.98 -1.61
N ASN A 237 16.09 1.68 -1.44
CA ASN A 237 16.23 0.72 -2.55
C ASN A 237 14.89 0.15 -3.03
N ALA A 238 13.76 0.57 -2.46
CA ALA A 238 12.44 0.08 -2.81
C ALA A 238 11.85 0.74 -4.06
N PHE A 239 12.44 1.85 -4.52
CA PHE A 239 11.96 2.55 -5.70
C PHE A 239 12.42 1.89 -7.00
N ASN A 240 11.46 1.31 -7.72
CA ASN A 240 11.69 0.65 -9.01
C ASN A 240 11.06 1.41 -10.19
N GLY A 241 10.70 2.68 -9.99
CA GLY A 241 9.97 3.48 -10.97
C GLY A 241 8.46 3.17 -10.99
N ASN A 242 7.82 3.46 -12.12
CA ASN A 242 6.39 3.23 -12.31
C ASN A 242 6.09 1.74 -12.51
N VAL A 243 5.91 1.01 -11.40
CA VAL A 243 5.56 -0.41 -11.37
C VAL A 243 4.07 -0.55 -11.02
N MET A 244 3.33 -1.35 -11.79
CA MET A 244 1.93 -1.66 -11.53
C MET A 244 1.80 -3.13 -11.08
N ASP A 245 1.14 -3.34 -9.95
CA ASP A 245 0.75 -4.68 -9.46
C ASP A 245 -0.63 -5.04 -10.02
N LEU A 246 -0.68 -6.07 -10.86
CA LEU A 246 -1.93 -6.58 -11.46
C LEU A 246 -2.66 -7.60 -10.58
N GLY A 247 -2.10 -7.90 -9.41
CA GLY A 247 -2.51 -8.99 -8.56
C GLY A 247 -2.40 -10.33 -9.27
N THR A 248 -3.25 -11.27 -8.86
CA THR A 248 -3.12 -12.69 -9.27
C THR A 248 -4.31 -13.22 -10.04
N LYS A 249 -5.30 -12.34 -10.28
CA LYS A 249 -6.50 -12.69 -11.04
C LYS A 249 -6.22 -12.82 -12.54
N ILE A 250 -5.18 -12.15 -13.03
CA ILE A 250 -4.79 -12.18 -14.44
C ILE A 250 -3.47 -12.94 -14.50
N THR A 251 -3.46 -14.07 -15.21
CA THR A 251 -2.21 -14.81 -15.42
C THR A 251 -1.30 -14.07 -16.40
N ASP A 252 0.01 -14.30 -16.33
CA ASP A 252 0.98 -13.75 -17.29
C ASP A 252 0.58 -14.03 -18.75
N ARG A 253 0.03 -15.22 -18.99
CA ARG A 253 -0.49 -15.63 -20.31
C ARG A 253 -1.66 -14.75 -20.73
N ASP A 254 -2.65 -14.54 -19.86
CA ASP A 254 -3.83 -13.75 -20.18
C ASP A 254 -3.47 -12.28 -20.37
N PHE A 255 -2.56 -11.76 -19.54
CA PHE A 255 -2.05 -10.40 -19.69
C PHE A 255 -1.33 -10.24 -21.04
N ALA A 256 -0.39 -11.13 -21.37
CA ALA A 256 0.33 -11.09 -22.65
C ALA A 256 -0.61 -11.21 -23.86
N ALA A 257 -1.68 -12.03 -23.75
CA ALA A 257 -2.69 -12.15 -24.80
C ALA A 257 -3.52 -10.86 -24.99
N ARG A 258 -3.79 -10.12 -23.91
CA ARG A 258 -4.49 -8.82 -23.97
C ARG A 258 -3.59 -7.71 -24.51
N MET A 259 -2.30 -7.72 -24.17
CA MET A 259 -1.33 -6.70 -24.60
C MET A 259 -0.86 -6.88 -26.04
N ASN A 260 -0.93 -8.12 -26.55
CA ASN A 260 -0.61 -8.43 -27.94
C ASN A 260 -1.84 -9.08 -28.60
N PRO A 261 -2.89 -8.29 -28.88
CA PRO A 261 -4.01 -8.79 -29.66
C PRO A 261 -3.44 -9.18 -31.02
N ARG A 262 -3.25 -10.49 -31.24
CA ARG A 262 -2.75 -11.00 -32.52
C ARG A 262 -3.55 -10.34 -33.64
N ASN A 263 -2.85 -9.88 -34.66
CA ASN A 263 -3.37 -9.40 -35.94
C ASN A 263 -4.32 -10.43 -36.59
N HIS A 264 -5.53 -10.58 -36.05
CA HIS A 264 -6.69 -11.13 -36.76
C HIS A 264 -7.39 -10.02 -37.56
N ALA A 265 -6.66 -8.96 -37.92
CA ALA A 265 -6.98 -8.13 -39.06
C ALA A 265 -6.49 -8.80 -40.35
N LYS A 266 -7.09 -9.93 -40.69
CA LYS A 266 -7.39 -10.28 -42.09
C LYS A 266 -8.77 -10.92 -42.11
N ASP A 267 -9.70 -10.10 -42.60
CA ASP A 267 -10.94 -10.48 -43.28
C ASP A 267 -11.89 -11.40 -42.51
N THR A 268 -12.87 -10.80 -41.83
CA THR A 268 -14.25 -10.77 -42.37
C THR A 268 -15.08 -9.84 -41.50
N HIS A 269 -15.48 -8.68 -42.07
CA HIS A 269 -16.73 -8.06 -41.65
C HIS A 269 -17.88 -9.00 -42.01
N THR A 270 -18.34 -9.77 -41.04
CA THR A 270 -19.76 -10.14 -40.99
C THR A 270 -20.35 -9.47 -39.77
N ASN A 271 -21.07 -8.38 -40.03
CA ASN A 271 -22.11 -7.87 -39.16
C ASN A 271 -23.02 -9.02 -38.74
N ASN A 272 -23.35 -9.06 -37.44
CA ASN A 272 -24.27 -9.91 -36.67
C ASN A 272 -23.43 -10.45 -35.50
N ASP A 273 -23.48 -9.86 -34.31
CA ASP A 273 -24.69 -9.73 -33.51
C ASP A 273 -24.67 -8.45 -32.64
N MET A 274 -25.62 -7.56 -32.92
CA MET A 274 -26.31 -6.82 -31.86
C MET A 274 -27.43 -7.72 -31.34
N ILE A 275 -27.84 -7.53 -30.07
CA ILE A 275 -28.98 -8.14 -29.36
C ILE A 275 -28.52 -9.45 -28.65
N ASP A 276 -28.43 -9.60 -27.32
CA ASP A 276 -29.21 -9.09 -26.20
C ASP A 276 -28.39 -9.09 -24.88
N LEU A 277 -28.72 -8.14 -23.99
CA LEU A 277 -28.64 -8.06 -22.51
C LEU A 277 -27.54 -8.83 -21.75
#